data_AF-A0A7G1P6N7-F1
#
_entry.id   AF-A0A7G1P6N7-F1
#
_cell.length_a   1.000
_cell.length_b   1.000
_cell.length_c   1.000
_cell.angle_alpha   90.00
_cell.angle_beta   90.00
_cell.angle_gamma   90.00
#
_symmetry.space_group_name_H-M   'P 1'
#
loop_
_entity.id
_entity.type
_entity.pdbx_description
1 polymer ?
#
loop_
_entity_poly.entity_id
_entity_poly.type
_entity_poly.pdbx_seq_one_letter_code
_entity_poly.pdbx_strand_id
1 'polypeptide(L)'
;MTPPLWPLPPPFMWACGTCTALLDLLSEALLLADASPDSALYTQVALARHVVDGHWESVPAAHYGDCPMCDTYSSREGDPGGMWAEHRARSLFLPEAFARRL
;
A
#
# COMPACT_ATOMS: atom_id res chain seq x y z
N MET A 1 -14.56 -17.90 -8.38
CA MET A 1 -14.13 -16.60 -7.81
C MET A 1 -13.07 -16.04 -8.74
N THR A 2 -13.29 -14.84 -9.30
CA THR A 2 -12.27 -14.17 -10.11
C THR A 2 -11.13 -13.73 -9.19
N PRO A 3 -9.86 -14.01 -9.50
CA PRO A 3 -8.75 -13.53 -8.69
C PRO A 3 -8.78 -12.00 -8.64
N PRO A 4 -8.45 -11.39 -7.49
CA PRO A 4 -8.40 -9.93 -7.38
C PRO A 4 -7.35 -9.40 -8.36
N LEU A 5 -7.75 -8.45 -9.21
CA LEU A 5 -6.86 -7.85 -10.19
C LEU A 5 -5.84 -6.96 -9.47
N TRP A 6 -4.57 -7.26 -9.69
CA TRP A 6 -3.49 -6.41 -9.21
C TRP A 6 -3.51 -5.09 -9.99
N PRO A 7 -3.49 -3.93 -9.30
CA PRO A 7 -3.38 -2.66 -10.00
C PRO A 7 -2.01 -2.58 -10.67
N LEU A 8 -1.96 -1.92 -11.81
CA LEU A 8 -0.69 -1.49 -12.39
C LEU A 8 -0.20 -0.28 -11.59
N PRO A 9 0.99 -0.33 -10.95
CA PRO A 9 1.52 0.81 -10.23
C PRO A 9 1.66 2.04 -11.14
N PRO A 10 1.35 3.26 -10.65
CA PRO A 10 1.49 4.48 -11.44
C PRO A 10 2.93 4.70 -11.94
N PRO A 11 3.11 5.45 -13.05
CA PRO A 11 4.43 5.67 -13.65
C PRO A 11 5.52 6.19 -12.69
N PHE A 12 5.16 7.02 -11.71
CA PHE A 12 6.13 7.57 -10.76
C PHE A 12 6.81 6.49 -9.92
N MET A 13 6.12 5.38 -9.63
CA MET A 13 6.67 4.28 -8.83
C MET A 13 7.77 3.53 -9.59
N TRP A 14 7.69 3.52 -10.92
CA TRP A 14 8.73 2.97 -11.81
C TRP A 14 9.87 3.95 -12.08
N ALA A 15 9.60 5.26 -11.99
CA ALA A 15 10.62 6.29 -12.12
C ALA A 15 11.46 6.48 -10.83
N CYS A 16 10.88 6.16 -9.67
CA CYS A 16 11.57 6.20 -8.38
C CYS A 16 12.27 4.87 -8.10
N GLY A 17 13.60 4.90 -7.98
CA GLY A 17 14.41 3.69 -7.75
C GLY A 17 14.05 2.94 -6.45
N THR A 18 13.71 3.67 -5.39
CA THR A 18 13.30 3.06 -4.11
C THR A 18 11.91 2.42 -4.21
N CYS A 19 10.94 3.08 -4.85
CA CYS A 19 9.63 2.49 -5.14
C CYS A 19 9.76 1.22 -5.96
N THR A 20 10.60 1.25 -7.01
CA THR A 20 10.82 0.10 -7.90
C THR A 20 11.44 -1.07 -7.13
N ALA A 21 12.50 -0.84 -6.36
CA ALA A 21 13.14 -1.89 -5.56
C ALA A 21 12.18 -2.52 -4.54
N LEU A 22 11.31 -1.73 -3.92
CA LEU A 22 10.30 -2.22 -2.97
C LEU A 22 9.14 -2.95 -3.67
N LEU A 23 8.76 -2.55 -4.88
CA LEU A 23 7.81 -3.30 -5.72
C LEU A 23 8.37 -4.66 -6.12
N ASP A 24 9.65 -4.74 -6.48
CA ASP A 24 10.32 -5.98 -6.82
C ASP A 24 10.38 -6.92 -5.61
N LEU A 25 10.82 -6.41 -4.44
CA LEU A 25 10.82 -7.19 -3.19
C LEU A 25 9.42 -7.68 -2.78
N LEU A 26 8.39 -6.86 -3.00
CA LEU A 26 7.01 -7.26 -2.71
C LEU A 26 6.58 -8.38 -3.67
N SER A 27 6.93 -8.26 -4.95
CA SER A 27 6.63 -9.27 -5.97
C SER A 27 7.33 -10.59 -5.65
N GLU A 28 8.61 -10.55 -5.28
CA GLU A 28 9.37 -11.73 -4.83
C GLU A 28 8.71 -12.39 -3.61
N ALA A 29 8.35 -11.60 -2.59
CA ALA A 29 7.71 -12.10 -1.38
C ALA A 29 6.33 -12.73 -1.64
N LEU A 30 5.61 -12.28 -2.68
CA LEU A 30 4.31 -12.84 -3.06
C LEU A 30 4.41 -14.08 -3.95
N LEU A 31 5.49 -14.20 -4.73
CA LEU A 31 5.68 -15.28 -5.72
C LEU A 31 6.44 -16.49 -5.17
N LEU A 32 7.25 -16.31 -4.11
CA LEU A 32 8.02 -17.39 -3.51
C LEU A 32 7.16 -18.20 -2.54
N ALA A 33 7.02 -19.50 -2.81
CA ALA A 33 6.22 -20.43 -2.01
C ALA A 33 6.70 -20.56 -0.55
N ASP A 34 7.99 -20.33 -0.30
CA ASP A 34 8.62 -20.41 1.03
C ASP A 34 8.83 -19.04 1.70
N ALA A 35 8.33 -17.95 1.09
CA ALA A 35 8.42 -16.64 1.72
C ALA A 35 7.54 -16.59 2.97
N SER A 36 8.09 -16.06 4.07
CA SER A 36 7.29 -15.78 5.25
C SER A 36 6.21 -14.76 4.90
N PRO A 37 4.94 -14.94 5.30
CA PRO A 37 3.89 -13.93 5.18
C PRO A 37 4.31 -12.56 5.74
N ASP A 38 5.19 -12.56 6.74
CA ASP A 38 5.72 -11.34 7.36
C ASP A 38 6.59 -10.52 6.39
N SER A 39 7.24 -11.17 5.41
CA SER A 39 8.07 -10.48 4.42
C SER A 39 7.22 -9.63 3.47
N ALA A 40 6.09 -10.16 2.98
CA ALA A 40 5.17 -9.41 2.14
C ALA A 40 4.52 -8.26 2.92
N LEU A 41 4.10 -8.51 4.17
CA LEU A 41 3.54 -7.49 5.07
C LEU A 41 4.56 -6.37 5.36
N TYR A 42 5.81 -6.72 5.63
CA TYR A 42 6.85 -5.73 5.87
C TYR A 42 7.09 -4.87 4.64
N THR A 43 7.23 -5.50 3.47
CA THR A 43 7.53 -4.77 2.22
C THR A 43 6.37 -3.87 1.78
N GLN A 44 5.11 -4.31 1.94
CA GLN A 44 3.97 -3.43 1.63
C GLN A 44 3.91 -2.19 2.54
N VAL A 45 4.28 -2.32 3.82
CA VAL A 45 4.33 -1.20 4.77
C VAL A 45 5.49 -0.27 4.41
N ALA A 46 6.66 -0.83 4.12
CA ALA A 46 7.82 -0.05 3.70
C ALA A 46 7.56 0.75 2.42
N LEU A 47 6.91 0.14 1.42
CA LEU A 47 6.52 0.81 0.18
C LEU A 47 5.49 1.92 0.42
N ALA A 48 4.45 1.64 1.21
CA ALA A 48 3.44 2.64 1.56
C ALA A 48 4.05 3.86 2.26
N ARG A 49 4.95 3.63 3.23
CA ARG A 49 5.69 4.70 3.92
C ARG A 49 6.51 5.54 2.97
N HIS A 50 7.28 4.88 2.12
CA HIS A 50 8.12 5.59 1.17
C HIS A 50 7.29 6.46 0.20
N VAL A 51 6.11 5.98 -0.25
CA VAL A 51 5.18 6.79 -1.04
C VAL A 51 4.70 8.00 -0.26
N VAL A 52 4.32 7.85 1.01
CA VAL A 52 3.87 8.99 1.83
C VAL A 52 4.99 10.02 2.03
N ASP A 53 6.21 9.56 2.31
CA ASP A 53 7.35 10.44 2.61
C ASP A 53 7.91 11.15 1.38
N GLY A 54 7.94 10.46 0.23
CA GLY A 54 8.59 10.94 -1.00
C GLY A 54 7.65 11.39 -2.11
N HIS A 55 6.37 11.00 -2.04
CA HIS A 55 5.38 11.15 -3.11
C HIS A 55 4.00 11.49 -2.54
N TRP A 56 3.96 12.33 -1.50
CA TRP A 56 2.74 12.65 -0.75
C TRP A 56 1.57 13.09 -1.67
N GLU A 57 1.87 13.85 -2.73
CA GLU A 57 0.91 14.35 -3.69
C GLU A 57 0.23 13.25 -4.52
N SER A 58 0.84 12.06 -4.54
CA SER A 58 0.33 10.87 -5.21
C SER A 58 -0.47 9.96 -4.28
N VAL A 59 -0.57 10.27 -2.98
CA VAL A 59 -1.36 9.49 -2.03
C VAL A 59 -2.85 9.62 -2.38
N PRO A 60 -3.56 8.50 -2.63
CA PRO A 60 -4.97 8.54 -3.00
C PRO A 60 -5.85 9.24 -1.96
N ALA A 61 -6.98 9.81 -2.40
CA ALA A 61 -8.02 10.29 -1.49
C ALA A 61 -8.58 9.16 -0.60
N ALA A 62 -9.30 9.52 0.47
CA ALA A 62 -9.90 8.53 1.36
C ALA A 62 -10.95 7.67 0.64
N HIS A 63 -11.02 6.38 1.02
CA HIS A 63 -11.97 5.41 0.47
C HIS A 63 -13.34 5.52 1.17
N TYR A 64 -14.00 6.68 1.08
CA TYR A 64 -15.27 6.94 1.75
C TYR A 64 -16.33 5.86 1.43
N GLY A 65 -17.02 5.37 2.45
CA GLY A 65 -18.17 4.46 2.34
C GLY A 65 -17.85 2.96 2.25
N ASP A 66 -16.65 2.59 1.78
CA ASP A 66 -16.31 1.19 1.47
C ASP A 66 -15.01 0.71 2.14
N CYS A 67 -14.55 1.40 3.19
CA CYS A 67 -13.33 1.05 3.91
C CYS A 67 -13.41 1.35 5.42
N PRO A 68 -13.73 0.34 6.26
CA PRO A 68 -13.79 0.51 7.71
C PRO A 68 -12.48 0.99 8.34
N MET A 69 -11.34 0.72 7.69
CA MET A 69 -10.03 1.20 8.14
C MET A 69 -9.87 2.70 7.95
N CYS A 70 -10.33 3.26 6.82
CA CYS A 70 -10.34 4.71 6.63
C CYS A 70 -11.18 5.41 7.70
N ASP A 71 -12.35 4.87 8.06
CA ASP A 71 -13.17 5.41 9.14
C ASP A 71 -12.43 5.38 10.48
N THR A 72 -11.83 4.22 10.80
CA THR A 72 -11.06 4.00 12.03
C THR A 72 -9.85 4.94 12.14
N TYR A 73 -9.13 5.17 11.04
CA TYR A 73 -7.97 6.06 11.03
C TYR A 73 -8.40 7.53 11.08
N SER A 74 -9.44 7.92 10.34
CA SER A 74 -9.95 9.30 10.31
C SER A 74 -10.50 9.77 11.67
N SER A 75 -11.01 8.85 12.50
CA SER A 75 -11.49 9.16 13.85
C SER A 75 -10.38 9.31 14.89
N ARG A 76 -9.13 8.97 14.56
CA ARG A 76 -7.98 9.18 15.46
C ARG A 76 -7.48 10.60 15.26
N GLU A 77 -7.48 11.40 16.34
CA GLU A 77 -6.95 12.76 16.28
C GLU A 77 -5.47 12.74 15.83
N GLY A 78 -5.16 13.52 14.78
CA GLY A 78 -3.79 13.84 14.38
C GLY A 78 -3.04 12.84 13.50
N ASP A 79 -3.67 11.75 13.02
CA ASP A 79 -3.03 10.65 12.25
C ASP A 79 -1.59 10.33 12.74
N PRO A 80 -1.44 9.89 14.00
CA PRO A 80 -0.13 9.74 14.61
C PRO A 80 0.70 8.72 13.82
N GLY A 81 1.75 9.20 13.15
CA GLY A 81 2.66 8.39 12.33
C GLY A 81 2.28 8.24 10.86
N GLY A 82 1.28 8.97 10.35
CA GLY A 82 0.91 8.93 8.92
C GLY A 82 0.21 7.65 8.48
N MET A 83 -0.30 6.85 9.44
CA MET A 83 -0.87 5.53 9.18
C MET A 83 -2.07 5.59 8.22
N TRP A 84 -2.85 6.67 8.27
CA TRP A 84 -3.96 6.86 7.36
C TRP A 84 -3.49 7.11 5.92
N ALA A 85 -2.42 7.89 5.75
CA ALA A 85 -1.80 8.11 4.45
C ALA A 85 -1.16 6.81 3.91
N GLU A 86 -0.45 6.07 4.76
CA GLU A 86 0.14 4.77 4.40
C GLU A 86 -0.94 3.79 3.93
N HIS A 87 -2.05 3.70 4.68
CA HIS A 87 -3.18 2.86 4.33
C HIS A 87 -3.74 3.19 2.93
N ARG A 88 -3.94 4.49 2.63
CA ARG A 88 -4.43 4.92 1.31
C ARG A 88 -3.42 4.64 0.19
N ALA A 89 -2.12 4.81 0.45
CA ALA A 89 -1.05 4.58 -0.52
C ALA A 89 -1.02 3.13 -1.03
N ARG A 90 -1.44 2.14 -0.22
CA ARG A 90 -1.50 0.73 -0.61
C ARG A 90 -2.39 0.45 -1.82
N SER A 91 -3.43 1.27 -2.04
CA SER A 91 -4.31 1.13 -3.21
C SER A 91 -3.62 1.38 -4.56
N LEU A 92 -2.42 1.96 -4.55
CA LEU A 92 -1.63 2.16 -5.77
C LEU A 92 -1.00 0.85 -6.28
N PHE A 93 -0.78 -0.14 -5.42
CA PHE A 93 0.01 -1.32 -5.74
C PHE A 93 -0.53 -2.64 -5.15
N LEU A 94 -1.62 -2.61 -4.38
CA LEU A 94 -2.34 -3.79 -3.90
C LEU A 94 -3.78 -3.81 -4.44
N PRO A 95 -4.36 -5.00 -4.69
CA PRO A 95 -5.77 -5.08 -5.01
C PRO A 95 -6.62 -4.51 -3.89
N GLU A 96 -7.75 -3.91 -4.27
CA GLU A 96 -8.70 -3.25 -3.36
C GLU A 96 -9.06 -4.11 -2.15
N ALA A 97 -9.32 -5.40 -2.39
CA ALA A 97 -9.69 -6.37 -1.35
C ALA A 97 -8.62 -6.56 -0.27
N PHE A 98 -7.35 -6.29 -0.57
CA PHE A 98 -6.23 -6.34 0.37
C PHE A 98 -5.91 -4.96 0.93
N ALA A 99 -5.80 -3.94 0.07
CA ALA A 99 -5.46 -2.58 0.45
C ALA A 99 -6.40 -2.02 1.54
N ARG A 100 -7.69 -2.39 1.51
CA ARG A 100 -8.71 -1.85 2.44
C ARG A 100 -8.84 -2.60 3.76
N ARG A 101 -8.12 -3.71 3.96
CA ARG A 101 -8.25 -4.58 5.17
C ARG A 101 -7.16 -4.37 6.22
N LEU A 102 -6.09 -3.65 5.86
CA LEU A 102 -4.88 -3.49 6.67
C LEU A 102 -4.48 -2.04 6.77
#